data_AF-A0A955RUY7-F1
#
_entry.id   AF-A0A955RUY7-F1
#
_cell.length_a   1.000
_cell.length_b   1.000
_cell.length_c   1.000
_cell.angle_alpha   90.00
_cell.angle_beta   90.00
_cell.angle_gamma   90.00
#
_symmetry.space_group_name_H-M   'P 1'
#
loop_
_entity.id
_entity.type
_entity.pdbx_description
1 polymer ?
#
loop_
_entity_poly.entity_id
_entity_poly.type
_entity_poly.pdbx_seq_one_letter_code
_entity_poly.pdbx_strand_id
1 'polypeptide(L)'
;VTQACSTCHNGTTATGKNATHINTTNTCDDCHNTNTWSPVVQVDHTAVNGTCSSCHNNSTATGKPANHIPSSNTCDDCHTTVSWTGATFDHSGVTQACSTCHNGTTATGKNATHINTSNTCDDCHNTLSWSPVVQVDHNAVNGTCASCHNGSTAQGKPANHIPSANTCDDCHNTVSWSTTTFDHSGVTQTCATCHNGTTATGKNATHINSANTCDDCHNTSAWIPVVQVDHGSVNGSCASCHNGTTATGKNAIHINTTNTCDDCHSTAAWSPAVQVDHAAVNGTCESCHNGTTAMGKPGNHIPSNNVCDDCHTTTAWTPAVFDHAGVTGTCISCHNGTTAEGKGPTHIQSTNNCEDCHSTVAWSPVTQVNHDAVTGSCSSCHNGTTATGKPSNHFVTSLQCDECHSTNTWVQVNFTHSSGNYPGDHRGDPACAECHTNNSQNLAWPYAAYQPDCAGCHAGDYRQNKHEKEGGGFYTVSELRDCTGSCHSRAGHHRVTDRSWDD
;
A
#
# COMPACT_ATOMS: atom_id res chain seq x y z
N VAL A 1 6.13 -138.38 -12.15
CA VAL A 1 5.24 -138.53 -10.99
C VAL A 1 4.11 -137.52 -11.17
N THR A 2 2.84 -137.92 -11.14
CA THR A 2 1.68 -137.04 -11.42
C THR A 2 0.93 -136.57 -10.16
N GLN A 3 1.45 -136.84 -8.96
CA GLN A 3 0.93 -136.31 -7.69
C GLN A 3 1.78 -135.12 -7.20
N ALA A 4 1.15 -134.14 -6.56
CA ALA A 4 1.80 -132.95 -6.02
C ALA A 4 2.79 -133.31 -4.90
N CYS A 5 3.95 -132.65 -4.84
CA CYS A 5 5.00 -132.96 -3.87
C CYS A 5 4.50 -133.00 -2.41
N SER A 6 3.55 -132.11 -2.06
CA SER A 6 2.95 -132.01 -0.73
C SER A 6 2.16 -133.25 -0.28
N THR A 7 1.66 -134.09 -1.20
CA THR A 7 0.93 -135.31 -0.83
C THR A 7 1.87 -136.38 -0.28
N CYS A 8 3.12 -136.41 -0.75
CA CYS A 8 4.15 -137.34 -0.28
C CYS A 8 5.05 -136.71 0.81
N HIS A 9 5.37 -135.41 0.70
CA HIS A 9 6.20 -134.66 1.65
C HIS A 9 5.35 -133.97 2.72
N ASN A 10 4.57 -134.77 3.45
CA ASN A 10 3.61 -134.31 4.46
C ASN A 10 4.15 -134.40 5.91
N GLY A 11 5.43 -134.74 6.08
CA GLY A 11 6.06 -134.92 7.40
C GLY A 11 5.83 -136.28 8.05
N THR A 12 4.98 -137.15 7.47
CA THR A 12 4.77 -138.54 7.93
C THR A 12 5.29 -139.56 6.93
N THR A 13 5.03 -139.37 5.63
CA THR A 13 5.44 -140.29 4.56
C THR A 13 6.85 -139.98 4.05
N ALA A 14 7.18 -138.70 3.88
CA ALA A 14 8.51 -138.18 3.63
C ALA A 14 8.67 -136.83 4.32
N THR A 15 9.92 -136.38 4.52
CA THR A 15 10.23 -135.10 5.16
C THR A 15 9.49 -133.96 4.46
N GLY A 16 8.60 -133.30 5.20
CA GLY A 16 7.86 -132.12 4.73
C GLY A 16 8.53 -130.81 5.13
N LYS A 17 7.78 -129.72 5.05
CA LYS A 17 8.20 -128.42 5.57
C LYS A 17 8.53 -128.54 7.06
N ASN A 18 9.73 -128.10 7.47
CA ASN A 18 10.11 -128.09 8.87
C ASN A 18 9.45 -126.92 9.63
N ALA A 19 9.51 -126.93 10.96
CA ALA A 19 8.88 -125.90 11.79
C ALA A 19 9.44 -124.48 11.57
N THR A 20 10.63 -124.35 11.00
CA THR A 20 11.28 -123.08 10.67
C THR A 20 11.10 -122.67 9.21
N HIS A 21 10.30 -123.42 8.45
CA HIS A 21 10.01 -123.12 7.05
C HIS A 21 9.05 -121.93 6.96
N ILE A 22 9.37 -120.97 6.10
CA ILE A 22 8.52 -119.81 5.86
C ILE A 22 7.14 -120.22 5.32
N ASN A 23 6.11 -119.45 5.66
CA ASN A 23 4.76 -119.75 5.21
C ASN A 23 4.63 -119.53 3.70
N THR A 24 4.26 -120.59 2.97
CA THR A 24 4.37 -120.70 1.51
C THR A 24 3.20 -121.50 0.96
N THR A 25 2.93 -121.37 -0.34
CA THR A 25 2.02 -122.27 -1.05
C THR A 25 2.50 -123.73 -0.99
N ASN A 26 1.65 -124.69 -1.35
CA ASN A 26 2.00 -126.11 -1.36
C ASN A 26 2.64 -126.58 -2.68
N THR A 27 3.08 -125.62 -3.52
CA THR A 27 3.78 -125.86 -4.78
C THR A 27 5.29 -125.72 -4.53
N CYS A 28 5.96 -126.83 -4.22
CA CYS A 28 7.36 -126.81 -3.82
C CYS A 28 8.31 -126.31 -4.92
N ASP A 29 7.94 -126.53 -6.18
CA ASP A 29 8.78 -126.26 -7.36
C ASP A 29 8.84 -124.75 -7.67
N ASP A 30 7.98 -123.93 -7.06
CA ASP A 30 8.03 -122.46 -7.14
C ASP A 30 9.30 -121.90 -6.45
N CYS A 31 9.86 -122.66 -5.50
CA CYS A 31 10.97 -122.24 -4.66
C CYS A 31 12.17 -123.20 -4.78
N HIS A 32 11.94 -124.51 -4.82
CA HIS A 32 12.99 -125.52 -4.76
C HIS A 32 13.22 -126.20 -6.11
N ASN A 33 14.48 -126.37 -6.49
CA ASN A 33 14.85 -127.19 -7.63
C ASN A 33 14.67 -128.68 -7.29
N THR A 34 13.87 -129.39 -8.08
CA THR A 34 13.53 -130.81 -7.85
C THR A 34 14.70 -131.77 -8.03
N ASN A 35 15.79 -131.35 -8.69
CA ASN A 35 17.00 -132.14 -8.87
C ASN A 35 18.08 -131.82 -7.81
N THR A 36 18.02 -130.64 -7.18
CA THR A 36 18.99 -130.19 -6.16
C THR A 36 18.30 -129.36 -5.08
N TRP A 37 17.93 -130.01 -3.98
CA TRP A 37 17.20 -129.35 -2.90
C TRP A 37 18.14 -128.52 -2.00
N SER A 38 18.00 -127.19 -2.04
CA SER A 38 18.80 -126.23 -1.27
C SER A 38 17.89 -125.17 -0.63
N PRO A 39 18.29 -124.54 0.49
CA PRO A 39 17.66 -123.32 0.98
C PRO A 39 17.62 -122.23 -0.11
N VAL A 40 16.50 -121.51 -0.13
CA VAL A 40 16.20 -120.48 -1.12
C VAL A 40 16.50 -119.11 -0.50
N VAL A 41 17.18 -118.23 -1.24
CA VAL A 41 17.59 -116.89 -0.76
C VAL A 41 16.74 -115.75 -1.32
N GLN A 42 15.86 -116.04 -2.28
CA GLN A 42 14.92 -115.09 -2.87
C GLN A 42 13.64 -115.82 -3.25
N VAL A 43 12.50 -115.21 -2.95
CA VAL A 43 11.18 -115.77 -3.21
C VAL A 43 10.39 -114.88 -4.15
N ASP A 44 9.49 -115.49 -4.93
CA ASP A 44 8.39 -114.76 -5.55
C ASP A 44 7.35 -114.46 -4.46
N HIS A 45 6.95 -113.19 -4.34
CA HIS A 45 5.96 -112.77 -3.35
C HIS A 45 4.57 -113.40 -3.59
N THR A 46 4.29 -113.92 -4.78
CA THR A 46 3.07 -114.68 -5.09
C THR A 46 3.08 -116.13 -4.57
N ALA A 47 4.27 -116.66 -4.24
CA ALA A 47 4.45 -118.03 -3.74
C ALA A 47 4.58 -118.12 -2.19
N VAL A 48 4.57 -116.97 -1.51
CA VAL A 48 4.63 -116.86 -0.04
C VAL A 48 3.32 -116.31 0.54
N ASN A 49 2.99 -116.72 1.76
CA ASN A 49 1.74 -116.35 2.43
C ASN A 49 2.03 -115.55 3.71
N GLY A 50 1.50 -114.33 3.82
CA GLY A 50 1.63 -113.49 5.01
C GLY A 50 1.53 -112.00 4.69
N THR A 51 1.65 -111.16 5.72
CA THR A 51 1.82 -109.71 5.52
C THR A 51 3.29 -109.37 5.32
N CYS A 52 3.60 -108.26 4.66
CA CYS A 52 4.97 -107.80 4.45
C CYS A 52 5.76 -107.75 5.78
N SER A 53 5.18 -107.19 6.84
CA SER A 53 5.82 -107.11 8.17
C SER A 53 6.00 -108.46 8.88
N SER A 54 5.24 -109.49 8.50
CA SER A 54 5.42 -110.83 9.06
C SER A 54 6.71 -111.51 8.59
N CYS A 55 7.22 -111.13 7.41
CA CYS A 55 8.48 -111.63 6.85
C CYS A 55 9.61 -110.58 6.90
N HIS A 56 9.33 -109.31 6.57
CA HIS A 56 10.29 -108.20 6.58
C HIS A 56 10.42 -107.59 7.98
N ASN A 57 10.98 -108.37 8.90
CA ASN A 57 11.08 -108.08 10.34
C ASN A 57 12.54 -108.04 10.86
N ASN A 58 13.53 -107.99 9.96
CA ASN A 58 14.96 -108.09 10.24
C ASN A 58 15.43 -109.44 10.82
N SER A 59 14.54 -110.44 10.91
CA SER A 59 14.89 -111.82 11.26
C SER A 59 14.72 -112.76 10.07
N THR A 60 13.56 -112.72 9.40
CA THR A 60 13.25 -113.57 8.25
C THR A 60 13.70 -112.93 6.94
N ALA A 61 13.42 -111.64 6.76
CA ALA A 61 13.88 -110.80 5.66
C ALA A 61 14.15 -109.37 6.15
N THR A 62 14.89 -108.59 5.37
CA THR A 62 15.22 -107.19 5.70
C THR A 62 13.95 -106.38 5.92
N GLY A 63 13.81 -105.78 7.10
CA GLY A 63 12.71 -104.89 7.44
C GLY A 63 12.98 -103.43 7.07
N LYS A 64 12.22 -102.51 7.65
CA LYS A 64 12.41 -101.06 7.46
C LYS A 64 13.80 -100.64 7.96
N PRO A 65 14.65 -99.99 7.13
CA PRO A 65 15.94 -99.47 7.58
C PRO A 65 15.76 -98.30 8.55
N ALA A 66 16.81 -97.95 9.31
CA ALA A 66 16.74 -96.90 10.32
C ALA A 66 16.37 -95.50 9.77
N ASN A 67 16.63 -95.26 8.48
CA ASN A 67 16.28 -94.03 7.77
C ASN A 67 14.93 -94.10 7.03
N HIS A 68 14.14 -95.14 7.28
CA HIS A 68 12.79 -95.25 6.73
C HIS A 68 11.85 -94.24 7.40
N ILE A 69 10.97 -93.61 6.62
CA ILE A 69 9.97 -92.67 7.14
C ILE A 69 9.02 -93.43 8.11
N PRO A 70 8.75 -92.90 9.32
CA PRO A 70 7.79 -93.51 10.25
C PRO A 70 6.45 -93.76 9.55
N SER A 71 5.98 -95.01 9.56
CA SER A 71 4.82 -95.46 8.78
C SER A 71 4.20 -96.70 9.41
N SER A 72 2.95 -96.98 9.08
CA SER A 72 2.25 -98.22 9.44
C SER A 72 2.95 -99.44 8.84
N ASN A 73 2.58 -100.65 9.28
CA ASN A 73 3.11 -101.90 8.71
C ASN A 73 2.36 -102.38 7.44
N THR A 74 1.55 -101.52 6.84
CA THR A 74 0.89 -101.76 5.56
C THR A 74 1.79 -101.25 4.43
N CYS A 75 2.74 -102.07 4.00
CA CYS A 75 3.77 -101.65 3.04
C CYS A 75 3.20 -101.30 1.66
N ASP A 76 2.06 -101.89 1.28
CA ASP A 76 1.41 -101.71 -0.02
C ASP A 76 0.79 -100.31 -0.21
N ASP A 77 0.68 -99.53 0.88
CA ASP A 77 0.29 -98.12 0.83
C ASP A 77 1.34 -97.26 0.09
N CYS A 78 2.60 -97.70 0.12
CA CYS A 78 3.74 -96.94 -0.39
C CYS A 78 4.55 -97.71 -1.45
N HIS A 79 4.67 -99.03 -1.31
CA HIS A 79 5.52 -99.88 -2.14
C HIS A 79 4.69 -100.87 -2.96
N THR A 80 5.25 -101.32 -4.07
CA THR A 80 4.69 -102.47 -4.81
C THR A 80 5.72 -103.60 -4.84
N THR A 81 5.28 -104.84 -4.90
CA THR A 81 6.17 -106.01 -5.00
C THR A 81 6.97 -106.05 -6.30
N VAL A 82 6.56 -105.26 -7.31
CA VAL A 82 7.23 -105.15 -8.63
C VAL A 82 8.19 -103.96 -8.74
N SER A 83 7.94 -102.87 -7.99
CA SER A 83 8.78 -101.67 -7.96
C SER A 83 8.88 -101.16 -6.54
N TRP A 84 9.80 -101.74 -5.78
CA TRP A 84 10.00 -101.42 -4.37
C TRP A 84 10.68 -100.05 -4.16
N THR A 85 11.47 -99.60 -5.14
CA THR A 85 12.14 -98.29 -5.13
C THR A 85 11.22 -97.22 -5.73
N GLY A 86 10.99 -96.13 -4.98
CA GLY A 86 10.15 -95.01 -5.42
C GLY A 86 8.75 -95.03 -4.81
N ALA A 87 8.67 -94.91 -3.48
CA ALA A 87 7.39 -94.90 -2.77
C ALA A 87 6.55 -93.68 -3.18
N THR A 88 5.29 -93.92 -3.55
CA THR A 88 4.27 -92.87 -3.64
C THR A 88 3.73 -92.60 -2.25
N PHE A 89 3.85 -91.36 -1.78
CA PHE A 89 3.33 -90.92 -0.49
C PHE A 89 2.02 -90.17 -0.69
N ASP A 90 0.96 -90.66 -0.07
CA ASP A 90 -0.32 -89.94 0.03
C ASP A 90 -0.31 -89.07 1.29
N HIS A 91 -0.70 -87.80 1.14
CA HIS A 91 -0.85 -86.87 2.26
C HIS A 91 -2.20 -87.04 2.97
N SER A 92 -3.10 -87.89 2.45
CA SER A 92 -4.38 -88.21 3.09
C SER A 92 -4.14 -88.81 4.48
N GLY A 93 -4.69 -88.15 5.51
CA GLY A 93 -4.53 -88.58 6.90
C GLY A 93 -3.29 -88.04 7.63
N VAL A 94 -2.44 -87.22 6.99
CA VAL A 94 -1.38 -86.49 7.70
C VAL A 94 -2.02 -85.47 8.63
N THR A 95 -1.75 -85.59 9.94
CA THR A 95 -2.30 -84.72 11.00
C THR A 95 -1.23 -83.90 11.72
N GLN A 96 0.05 -84.14 11.41
CA GLN A 96 1.18 -83.40 11.96
C GLN A 96 1.43 -82.15 11.10
N ALA A 97 2.04 -81.11 11.70
CA ALA A 97 2.37 -79.89 10.98
C ALA A 97 3.36 -80.17 9.83
N CYS A 98 3.11 -79.61 8.64
CA CYS A 98 3.92 -79.84 7.44
C CYS A 98 5.43 -79.68 7.70
N SER A 99 5.82 -78.69 8.50
CA SER A 99 7.21 -78.38 8.84
C SER A 99 7.94 -79.49 9.62
N THR A 100 7.24 -80.45 10.23
CA THR A 100 7.90 -81.57 10.91
C THR A 100 8.58 -82.51 9.91
N CYS A 101 8.01 -82.65 8.71
CA CYS A 101 8.54 -83.48 7.63
C CYS A 101 9.25 -82.62 6.58
N HIS A 102 8.69 -81.48 6.20
CA HIS A 102 9.28 -80.52 5.24
C HIS A 102 10.30 -79.59 5.92
N ASN A 103 11.32 -80.21 6.52
CA ASN A 103 12.38 -79.56 7.29
C ASN A 103 13.70 -79.42 6.52
N GLY A 104 13.74 -79.80 5.23
CA GLY A 104 14.94 -79.80 4.39
C GLY A 104 15.84 -81.02 4.56
N THR A 105 15.55 -81.90 5.52
CA THR A 105 16.26 -83.18 5.74
C THR A 105 15.38 -84.38 5.38
N THR A 106 14.17 -84.46 5.95
CA THR A 106 13.23 -85.57 5.71
C THR A 106 12.50 -85.42 4.38
N ALA A 107 12.04 -84.20 4.09
CA ALA A 107 11.48 -83.79 2.82
C ALA A 107 11.89 -82.34 2.51
N THR A 108 11.75 -81.92 1.25
CA THR A 108 12.06 -80.56 0.82
C THR A 108 11.31 -79.53 1.66
N GLY A 109 12.05 -78.65 2.34
CA GLY A 109 11.48 -77.56 3.12
C GLY A 109 11.47 -76.22 2.38
N LYS A 110 11.31 -75.13 3.14
CA LYS A 110 11.49 -73.76 2.62
C LYS A 110 12.93 -73.59 2.11
N ASN A 111 13.08 -73.11 0.89
CA ASN A 111 14.40 -72.80 0.32
C ASN A 111 14.92 -71.43 0.78
N ALA A 112 16.19 -71.12 0.50
CA ALA A 112 16.81 -69.86 0.93
C ALA A 112 16.18 -68.59 0.35
N THR A 113 15.46 -68.71 -0.78
CA THR A 113 14.73 -67.60 -1.42
C THR A 113 13.28 -67.50 -0.97
N HIS A 114 12.83 -68.36 -0.06
CA HIS A 114 11.49 -68.30 0.48
C HIS A 114 11.35 -67.05 1.36
N ILE A 115 10.29 -66.28 1.14
CA ILE A 115 9.96 -65.12 1.96
C ILE A 115 9.76 -65.51 3.44
N ASN A 116 9.96 -64.58 4.36
CA ASN A 116 9.81 -64.91 5.78
C ASN A 116 8.32 -65.08 6.15
N THR A 117 7.92 -66.27 6.58
CA THR A 117 6.51 -66.63 6.86
C THR A 117 6.38 -67.54 8.08
N SER A 118 5.14 -67.72 8.56
CA SER A 118 4.77 -68.76 9.53
C SER A 118 5.06 -70.17 8.98
N ASN A 119 5.02 -71.20 9.84
CA ASN A 119 5.17 -72.61 9.43
C ASN A 119 3.84 -73.30 9.08
N THR A 120 2.77 -72.52 8.90
CA THR A 120 1.47 -72.98 8.42
C THR A 120 1.45 -72.87 6.90
N CYS A 121 1.83 -73.96 6.21
CA CYS A 121 2.09 -73.92 4.77
C CYS A 121 0.84 -73.67 3.93
N ASP A 122 -0.31 -74.14 4.40
CA ASP A 122 -1.64 -74.04 3.79
C ASP A 122 -2.24 -72.64 3.84
N ASP A 123 -1.67 -71.72 4.63
CA ASP A 123 -2.00 -70.28 4.57
C ASP A 123 -1.66 -69.67 3.20
N CYS A 124 -0.72 -70.28 2.48
CA CYS A 124 -0.20 -69.76 1.21
C CYS A 124 -0.28 -70.81 0.09
N HIS A 125 0.14 -72.04 0.36
CA HIS A 125 0.25 -73.08 -0.66
C HIS A 125 -0.99 -73.98 -0.69
N ASN A 126 -1.47 -74.25 -1.90
CA ASN A 126 -2.45 -75.30 -2.10
C ASN A 126 -1.76 -76.66 -1.95
N THR A 127 -2.20 -77.47 -0.99
CA THR A 127 -1.61 -78.78 -0.67
C THR A 127 -1.88 -79.85 -1.72
N LEU A 128 -2.86 -79.64 -2.62
CA LEU A 128 -3.14 -80.52 -3.76
C LEU A 128 -2.40 -80.09 -5.03
N SER A 129 -2.01 -78.82 -5.12
CA SER A 129 -1.32 -78.24 -6.28
C SER A 129 -0.29 -77.23 -5.82
N TRP A 130 0.88 -77.73 -5.42
CA TRP A 130 1.95 -76.90 -4.88
C TRP A 130 2.61 -76.05 -5.97
N SER A 131 2.47 -74.73 -5.87
CA SER A 131 3.13 -73.75 -6.76
C SER A 131 3.62 -72.52 -5.98
N PRO A 132 4.56 -71.75 -6.55
CA PRO A 132 4.89 -70.43 -6.01
C PRO A 132 3.64 -69.55 -5.93
N VAL A 133 3.49 -68.85 -4.81
CA VAL A 133 2.41 -67.89 -4.60
C VAL A 133 2.79 -66.52 -5.16
N VAL A 134 1.84 -65.84 -5.79
CA VAL A 134 2.03 -64.48 -6.34
C VAL A 134 1.35 -63.40 -5.50
N GLN A 135 0.53 -63.81 -4.55
CA GLN A 135 -0.15 -62.95 -3.59
C GLN A 135 -0.13 -63.64 -2.23
N VAL A 136 0.01 -62.85 -1.18
CA VAL A 136 0.06 -63.31 0.21
C VAL A 136 -0.95 -62.54 1.05
N ASP A 137 -1.46 -63.19 2.09
CA ASP A 137 -2.09 -62.48 3.20
C ASP A 137 -0.96 -61.86 4.06
N HIS A 138 -1.05 -60.56 4.33
CA HIS A 138 -0.06 -59.86 5.15
C HIS A 138 -0.03 -60.38 6.60
N ASN A 139 -1.08 -61.05 7.08
CA ASN A 139 -1.10 -61.71 8.39
C ASN A 139 -0.30 -63.02 8.42
N ALA A 140 0.01 -63.60 7.27
CA ALA A 140 0.74 -64.88 7.15
C ALA A 140 2.26 -64.68 6.90
N VAL A 141 2.70 -63.44 6.71
CA VAL A 141 4.11 -63.08 6.45
C VAL A 141 4.71 -62.28 7.60
N ASN A 142 6.02 -62.38 7.79
CA ASN A 142 6.74 -61.77 8.90
C ASN A 142 7.78 -60.77 8.40
N GLY A 143 7.76 -59.54 8.92
CA GLY A 143 8.76 -58.51 8.59
C GLY A 143 8.20 -57.10 8.69
N THR A 144 9.01 -56.12 8.32
CA THR A 144 8.53 -54.74 8.11
C THR A 144 8.11 -54.55 6.66
N CYS A 145 7.21 -53.59 6.40
CA CYS A 145 6.79 -53.25 5.05
C CYS A 145 7.99 -53.05 4.11
N ALA A 146 8.97 -52.23 4.52
CA ALA A 146 10.17 -51.93 3.74
C ALA A 146 11.11 -53.13 3.53
N SER A 147 11.08 -54.15 4.41
CA SER A 147 11.90 -55.35 4.22
C SER A 147 11.44 -56.20 3.02
N CYS A 148 10.16 -56.13 2.67
CA CYS A 148 9.58 -56.83 1.50
C CYS A 148 9.34 -55.87 0.32
N HIS A 149 8.77 -54.69 0.56
CA HIS A 149 8.49 -53.65 -0.44
C HIS A 149 9.73 -52.81 -0.74
N ASN A 150 10.76 -53.47 -1.25
CA ASN A 150 12.08 -52.90 -1.55
C ASN A 150 12.36 -52.77 -3.06
N GLY A 151 11.39 -53.12 -3.91
CA GLY A 151 11.53 -53.12 -5.37
C GLY A 151 12.11 -54.41 -5.96
N SER A 152 12.58 -55.33 -5.13
CA SER A 152 13.08 -56.65 -5.54
C SER A 152 12.14 -57.78 -5.09
N THR A 153 11.80 -57.86 -3.80
CA THR A 153 10.91 -58.91 -3.27
C THR A 153 9.45 -58.62 -3.58
N ALA A 154 9.04 -57.38 -3.34
CA ALA A 154 7.74 -56.82 -3.72
C ALA A 154 7.93 -55.37 -4.19
N GLN A 155 6.90 -54.83 -4.86
CA GLN A 155 6.91 -53.45 -5.34
C GLN A 155 7.18 -52.48 -4.17
N GLY A 156 8.23 -51.67 -4.30
CA GLY A 156 8.55 -50.63 -3.32
C GLY A 156 7.78 -49.33 -3.54
N LYS A 157 8.19 -48.28 -2.81
CA LYS A 157 7.66 -46.92 -3.00
C LYS A 157 7.89 -46.47 -4.45
N PRO A 158 6.84 -46.11 -5.21
CA PRO A 158 7.01 -45.61 -6.58
C PRO A 158 7.76 -44.27 -6.60
N ALA A 159 8.30 -43.88 -7.76
CA ALA A 159 9.12 -42.67 -7.88
C ALA A 159 8.39 -41.37 -7.50
N ASN A 160 7.06 -41.35 -7.60
CA ASN A 160 6.20 -40.23 -7.21
C ASN A 160 5.68 -40.32 -5.76
N HIS A 161 6.18 -41.26 -4.96
CA HIS A 161 5.82 -41.37 -3.55
C HIS A 161 6.41 -40.21 -2.74
N ILE A 162 5.64 -39.67 -1.81
CA ILE A 162 6.10 -38.59 -0.91
C ILE A 162 7.26 -39.12 -0.05
N PRO A 163 8.38 -38.38 0.11
CA PRO A 163 9.46 -38.80 1.00
C PRO A 163 8.93 -39.04 2.42
N SER A 164 9.05 -40.26 2.90
CA SER A 164 8.52 -40.68 4.21
C SER A 164 9.41 -41.72 4.85
N ALA A 165 9.27 -41.87 6.18
CA ALA A 165 9.87 -42.97 6.91
C ALA A 165 9.33 -44.34 6.43
N ASN A 166 9.92 -45.43 6.93
CA ASN A 166 9.54 -46.80 6.54
C ASN A 166 8.38 -47.39 7.37
N THR A 167 7.68 -46.56 8.13
CA THR A 167 6.45 -46.87 8.87
C THR A 167 5.27 -46.57 7.94
N CYS A 168 4.79 -47.57 7.21
CA CYS A 168 3.84 -47.34 6.12
C CYS A 168 2.40 -47.15 6.63
N ASP A 169 2.10 -47.73 7.78
CA ASP A 169 0.84 -47.65 8.52
C ASP A 169 0.55 -46.27 9.11
N ASP A 170 1.57 -45.39 9.17
CA ASP A 170 1.38 -43.96 9.49
C ASP A 170 0.54 -43.23 8.42
N CYS A 171 0.46 -43.77 7.21
CA CYS A 171 -0.25 -43.15 6.08
C CYS A 171 -1.25 -44.09 5.39
N HIS A 172 -0.93 -45.38 5.30
CA HIS A 172 -1.70 -46.39 4.57
C HIS A 172 -2.45 -47.31 5.52
N ASN A 173 -3.71 -47.58 5.22
CA ASN A 173 -4.42 -48.68 5.83
C ASN A 173 -3.83 -50.02 5.34
N THR A 174 -3.28 -50.85 6.23
CA THR A 174 -2.55 -52.07 5.85
C THR A 174 -3.41 -53.19 5.23
N VAL A 175 -4.73 -53.05 5.22
CA VAL A 175 -5.67 -54.01 4.62
C VAL A 175 -6.14 -53.55 3.23
N SER A 176 -6.60 -52.30 3.13
CA SER A 176 -7.11 -51.72 1.87
C SER A 176 -6.04 -50.98 1.05
N TRP A 177 -4.87 -50.74 1.63
CA TRP A 177 -3.76 -49.93 1.12
C TRP A 177 -4.15 -48.51 0.67
N SER A 178 -5.26 -48.00 1.19
CA SER A 178 -5.71 -46.62 0.95
C SER A 178 -4.99 -45.64 1.88
N THR A 179 -4.74 -44.43 1.40
CA THR A 179 -4.21 -43.34 2.22
C THR A 179 -5.36 -42.81 3.09
N THR A 180 -5.29 -43.00 4.40
CA THR A 180 -6.44 -42.66 5.28
C THR A 180 -6.23 -41.37 6.06
N THR A 181 -5.00 -41.06 6.45
CA THR A 181 -4.65 -39.82 7.17
C THR A 181 -3.16 -39.55 6.96
N PHE A 182 -2.79 -38.31 6.62
CA PHE A 182 -1.39 -37.90 6.56
C PHE A 182 -1.08 -37.03 7.78
N ASP A 183 -0.19 -37.50 8.65
CA ASP A 183 0.29 -36.74 9.80
C ASP A 183 1.41 -35.78 9.39
N HIS A 184 1.25 -34.49 9.70
CA HIS A 184 2.22 -33.46 9.41
C HIS A 184 3.31 -33.33 10.51
N SER A 185 3.19 -34.04 11.63
CA SER A 185 4.09 -33.93 12.80
C SER A 185 5.56 -34.21 12.49
N GLY A 186 5.84 -35.02 11.46
CA GLY A 186 7.19 -35.35 11.00
C GLY A 186 7.69 -34.54 9.81
N VAL A 187 6.92 -33.57 9.30
CA VAL A 187 7.29 -32.80 8.11
C VAL A 187 8.27 -31.69 8.48
N THR A 188 9.48 -31.75 7.93
CA THR A 188 10.55 -30.76 8.16
C THR A 188 10.77 -29.81 7.00
N GLN A 189 10.19 -30.09 5.83
CA GLN A 189 10.24 -29.21 4.67
C GLN A 189 9.17 -28.11 4.77
N THR A 190 9.35 -26.99 4.06
CA THR A 190 8.35 -25.93 4.04
C THR A 190 7.09 -26.39 3.32
N CYS A 191 5.91 -25.95 3.78
CA CYS A 191 4.61 -26.40 3.25
C CYS A 191 4.54 -26.26 1.72
N ALA A 192 5.05 -25.15 1.17
CA ALA A 192 5.03 -24.85 -0.26
C ALA A 192 5.81 -25.85 -1.14
N THR A 193 6.73 -26.64 -0.58
CA THR A 193 7.44 -27.69 -1.33
C THR A 193 6.51 -28.81 -1.77
N CYS A 194 5.51 -29.15 -0.94
CA CYS A 194 4.51 -30.17 -1.24
C CYS A 194 3.18 -29.54 -1.70
N HIS A 195 2.72 -28.46 -1.07
CA HIS A 195 1.50 -27.73 -1.43
C HIS A 195 1.74 -26.75 -2.59
N ASN A 196 2.19 -27.31 -3.71
CA ASN A 196 2.58 -26.57 -4.92
C ASN A 196 1.52 -26.67 -6.04
N GLY A 197 0.39 -27.34 -5.80
CA GLY A 197 -0.67 -27.56 -6.78
C GLY A 197 -0.47 -28.79 -7.67
N THR A 198 0.67 -29.47 -7.57
CA THR A 198 0.96 -30.73 -8.28
C THR A 198 1.09 -31.92 -7.32
N THR A 199 1.92 -31.80 -6.28
CA THR A 199 2.10 -32.87 -5.27
C THR A 199 0.93 -32.91 -4.29
N ALA A 200 0.51 -31.74 -3.81
CA ALA A 200 -0.66 -31.55 -2.96
C ALA A 200 -1.33 -30.22 -3.32
N THR A 201 -2.57 -30.03 -2.87
CA THR A 201 -3.34 -28.80 -3.08
C THR A 201 -2.55 -27.58 -2.61
N GLY A 202 -2.23 -26.68 -3.52
CA GLY A 202 -1.52 -25.42 -3.21
C GLY A 202 -2.45 -24.25 -2.92
N LYS A 203 -1.88 -23.04 -2.90
CA LYS A 203 -2.65 -21.79 -2.88
C LYS A 203 -3.59 -21.75 -4.09
N ASN A 204 -4.88 -21.55 -3.85
CA ASN A 204 -5.87 -21.43 -4.92
C ASN A 204 -5.84 -20.03 -5.56
N ALA A 205 -6.55 -19.85 -6.68
CA ALA A 205 -6.57 -18.58 -7.42
C ALA A 205 -7.15 -17.39 -6.62
N THR A 206 -7.97 -17.66 -5.60
CA THR A 206 -8.56 -16.65 -4.72
C THR A 206 -7.72 -16.37 -3.47
N HIS A 207 -6.58 -17.05 -3.32
CA HIS A 207 -5.68 -16.84 -2.20
C HIS A 207 -5.05 -15.44 -2.32
N ILE A 208 -5.02 -14.72 -1.20
CA ILE A 208 -4.36 -13.40 -1.15
C ILE A 208 -2.87 -13.52 -1.46
N ASN A 209 -2.25 -12.46 -1.96
CA ASN A 209 -0.82 -12.49 -2.22
C ASN A 209 -0.05 -12.50 -0.88
N SER A 210 0.71 -13.57 -0.63
CA SER A 210 1.41 -13.77 0.65
C SER A 210 2.72 -14.54 0.47
N ALA A 211 3.58 -14.46 1.50
CA ALA A 211 4.78 -15.28 1.59
C ALA A 211 4.46 -16.79 1.65
N ASN A 212 5.47 -17.64 1.49
CA ASN A 212 5.32 -19.10 1.52
C ASN A 212 5.51 -19.71 2.93
N THR A 213 5.46 -18.88 3.96
CA THR A 213 5.38 -19.25 5.38
C THR A 213 3.90 -19.42 5.74
N CYS A 214 3.36 -20.63 5.55
CA CYS A 214 1.92 -20.85 5.66
C CYS A 214 1.41 -20.75 7.10
N ASP A 215 2.27 -21.09 8.06
CA ASP A 215 2.05 -21.07 9.51
C ASP A 215 1.93 -19.66 10.10
N ASP A 216 2.33 -18.62 9.38
CA ASP A 216 2.06 -17.21 9.73
C ASP A 216 0.54 -16.91 9.76
N CYS A 217 -0.25 -17.69 9.02
CA CYS A 217 -1.68 -17.45 8.83
C CYS A 217 -2.52 -18.68 9.18
N HIS A 218 -2.10 -19.88 8.75
CA HIS A 218 -2.87 -21.10 8.88
C HIS A 218 -2.39 -21.96 10.05
N ASN A 219 -3.35 -22.51 10.80
CA ASN A 219 -3.08 -23.54 11.79
C ASN A 219 -2.95 -24.90 11.09
N THR A 220 -1.83 -25.59 11.30
CA THR A 220 -1.54 -26.90 10.69
C THR A 220 -2.42 -28.04 11.20
N SER A 221 -3.02 -27.89 12.37
CA SER A 221 -3.97 -28.85 12.95
C SER A 221 -5.42 -28.58 12.55
N ALA A 222 -5.73 -27.36 12.10
CA ALA A 222 -7.06 -26.94 11.69
C ALA A 222 -6.98 -25.93 10.54
N TRP A 223 -6.86 -26.43 9.31
CA TRP A 223 -6.70 -25.59 8.13
C TRP A 223 -8.03 -24.91 7.75
N ILE A 224 -8.19 -23.65 8.16
CA ILE A 224 -9.37 -22.84 7.87
C ILE A 224 -9.01 -21.54 7.13
N PRO A 225 -9.95 -20.93 6.40
CA PRO A 225 -9.79 -19.59 5.87
C PRO A 225 -9.51 -18.58 6.99
N VAL A 226 -8.51 -17.75 6.77
CA VAL A 226 -8.06 -16.75 7.74
C VAL A 226 -8.83 -15.46 7.50
N VAL A 227 -9.33 -14.84 8.57
CA VAL A 227 -10.13 -13.60 8.51
C VAL A 227 -9.34 -12.36 8.94
N GLN A 228 -8.16 -12.55 9.53
CA GLN A 228 -7.26 -11.49 9.96
C GLN A 228 -5.82 -11.89 9.66
N VAL A 229 -5.06 -10.97 9.08
CA VAL A 229 -3.66 -11.19 8.72
C VAL A 229 -2.75 -10.23 9.47
N ASP A 230 -1.52 -10.67 9.68
CA ASP A 230 -0.41 -9.75 9.93
C ASP A 230 0.00 -9.13 8.58
N HIS A 231 0.09 -7.79 8.53
CA HIS A 231 0.51 -7.08 7.33
C HIS A 231 1.96 -7.39 6.95
N GLY A 232 2.81 -7.82 7.89
CA GLY A 232 4.18 -8.27 7.63
C GLY A 232 4.28 -9.60 6.88
N SER A 233 3.22 -10.42 6.89
CA SER A 233 3.18 -11.75 6.26
C SER A 233 2.47 -11.77 4.90
N VAL A 234 2.00 -10.62 4.41
CA VAL A 234 1.34 -10.46 3.11
C VAL A 234 2.17 -9.59 2.17
N ASN A 235 1.95 -9.76 0.86
CA ASN A 235 2.70 -9.06 -0.18
C ASN A 235 1.78 -8.12 -0.97
N GLY A 236 2.28 -6.94 -1.33
CA GLY A 236 1.57 -5.96 -2.15
C GLY A 236 1.45 -4.61 -1.45
N SER A 237 0.75 -3.68 -2.08
CA SER A 237 0.41 -2.40 -1.44
C SER A 237 -0.93 -2.48 -0.75
N CYS A 238 -1.18 -1.61 0.23
CA CYS A 238 -2.46 -1.53 0.93
C CYS A 238 -3.62 -1.46 -0.07
N ALA A 239 -3.52 -0.62 -1.10
CA ALA A 239 -4.56 -0.44 -2.12
C ALA A 239 -4.78 -1.68 -2.99
N SER A 240 -3.78 -2.56 -3.17
CA SER A 240 -3.96 -3.80 -3.94
C SER A 240 -4.89 -4.81 -3.23
N CYS A 241 -4.95 -4.77 -1.89
CA CYS A 241 -5.82 -5.64 -1.10
C CYS A 241 -7.07 -4.89 -0.59
N HIS A 242 -6.93 -3.66 -0.10
CA HIS A 242 -8.01 -2.80 0.37
C HIS A 242 -8.70 -2.07 -0.80
N ASN A 243 -9.24 -2.85 -1.72
CA ASN A 243 -9.88 -2.40 -2.96
C ASN A 243 -11.42 -2.49 -2.91
N GLY A 244 -12.00 -2.87 -1.77
CA GLY A 244 -13.44 -3.06 -1.59
C GLY A 244 -13.96 -4.44 -2.01
N THR A 245 -13.12 -5.28 -2.63
CA THR A 245 -13.44 -6.66 -3.00
C THR A 245 -12.66 -7.66 -2.13
N THR A 246 -11.33 -7.54 -2.08
CA THR A 246 -10.48 -8.45 -1.30
C THR A 246 -10.51 -8.12 0.19
N ALA A 247 -10.40 -6.83 0.52
CA ALA A 247 -10.55 -6.29 1.86
C ALA A 247 -11.25 -4.92 1.79
N THR A 248 -11.74 -4.45 2.94
CA THR A 248 -12.41 -3.15 3.06
C THR A 248 -11.51 -2.03 2.54
N GLY A 249 -11.95 -1.33 1.49
CA GLY A 249 -11.22 -0.21 0.91
C GLY A 249 -11.52 1.14 1.56
N LYS A 250 -11.03 2.20 0.91
CA LYS A 250 -11.42 3.58 1.24
C LYS A 250 -12.94 3.72 1.11
N ASN A 251 -13.60 4.17 2.17
CA ASN A 251 -15.05 4.37 2.17
C ASN A 251 -15.42 5.72 1.51
N ALA A 252 -16.72 5.98 1.33
CA ALA A 252 -17.21 7.17 0.63
C ALA A 252 -16.91 8.51 1.35
N ILE A 253 -16.59 8.47 2.65
CA ILE A 253 -16.23 9.65 3.45
C ILE A 253 -14.72 9.84 3.57
N HIS A 254 -13.93 8.95 2.96
CA HIS A 254 -12.48 9.08 2.91
C HIS A 254 -12.10 10.28 2.03
N ILE A 255 -11.21 11.13 2.52
CA ILE A 255 -10.68 12.26 1.75
C ILE A 255 -9.95 11.78 0.49
N ASN A 256 -9.89 12.59 -0.57
CA ASN A 256 -9.22 12.17 -1.79
C ASN A 256 -7.69 12.15 -1.59
N THR A 257 -7.06 10.98 -1.67
CA THR A 257 -5.62 10.78 -1.40
C THR A 257 -4.95 9.89 -2.45
N THR A 258 -3.62 9.88 -2.43
CA THR A 258 -2.83 8.87 -3.15
C THR A 258 -3.09 7.46 -2.62
N ASN A 259 -2.53 6.44 -3.27
CA ASN A 259 -2.66 5.05 -2.83
C ASN A 259 -1.51 4.59 -1.90
N THR A 260 -0.68 5.52 -1.43
CA THR A 260 0.36 5.27 -0.43
C THR A 260 -0.25 5.44 0.96
N CYS A 261 -0.92 4.41 1.46
CA CYS A 261 -1.69 4.52 2.71
C CYS A 261 -0.83 4.81 3.94
N ASP A 262 0.44 4.39 3.93
CA ASP A 262 1.38 4.55 5.05
C ASP A 262 1.79 6.02 5.28
N ASP A 263 1.51 6.91 4.32
CA ASP A 263 1.68 8.36 4.48
C ASP A 263 0.71 8.95 5.52
N CYS A 264 -0.38 8.23 5.83
CA CYS A 264 -1.44 8.69 6.74
C CYS A 264 -1.80 7.66 7.82
N HIS A 265 -1.71 6.36 7.53
CA HIS A 265 -2.19 5.29 8.40
C HIS A 265 -1.05 4.40 8.87
N SER A 266 -1.09 3.99 10.14
CA SER A 266 -0.23 2.95 10.68
C SER A 266 -0.95 1.61 10.68
N THR A 267 -0.25 0.54 10.34
CA THR A 267 -0.73 -0.84 10.42
C THR A 267 -0.87 -1.34 11.87
N ALA A 268 -0.23 -0.68 12.84
CA ALA A 268 -0.28 -1.07 14.26
C ALA A 268 -1.55 -0.57 14.98
N ALA A 269 -2.08 0.59 14.58
CA ALA A 269 -3.27 1.19 15.15
C ALA A 269 -4.02 2.01 14.08
N TRP A 270 -4.97 1.36 13.41
CA TRP A 270 -5.76 2.01 12.38
C TRP A 270 -6.72 3.04 13.01
N SER A 271 -6.36 4.31 12.92
CA SER A 271 -7.17 5.44 13.39
C SER A 271 -7.31 6.47 12.27
N PRO A 272 -8.39 7.28 12.27
CA PRO A 272 -8.52 8.38 11.33
C PRO A 272 -7.34 9.35 11.47
N ALA A 273 -6.64 9.61 10.38
CA ALA A 273 -5.59 10.62 10.36
C ALA A 273 -6.22 12.00 10.59
N VAL A 274 -5.70 12.75 11.57
CA VAL A 274 -6.15 14.13 11.89
C VAL A 274 -5.24 15.19 11.28
N GLN A 275 -4.06 14.78 10.80
CA GLN A 275 -3.11 15.60 10.10
C GLN A 275 -2.63 14.83 8.88
N VAL A 276 -2.44 15.53 7.77
CA VAL A 276 -2.00 14.96 6.50
C VAL A 276 -0.82 15.74 5.96
N ASP A 277 0.04 15.05 5.22
CA ASP A 277 0.95 15.71 4.29
C ASP A 277 0.15 16.13 3.05
N HIS A 278 0.25 17.41 2.68
CA HIS A 278 -0.43 17.92 1.50
C HIS A 278 0.10 17.30 0.20
N ALA A 279 1.29 16.71 0.18
CA ALA A 279 1.81 15.94 -0.94
C ALA A 279 1.11 14.58 -1.12
N ALA A 280 0.45 14.06 -0.07
CA ALA A 280 -0.25 12.78 -0.06
C ALA A 280 -1.76 12.90 -0.35
N VAL A 281 -2.30 14.12 -0.44
CA VAL A 281 -3.71 14.40 -0.74
C VAL A 281 -3.89 14.95 -2.15
N ASN A 282 -5.04 14.70 -2.75
CA ASN A 282 -5.37 15.12 -4.10
C ASN A 282 -6.55 16.09 -4.07
N GLY A 283 -6.44 17.24 -4.74
CA GLY A 283 -7.53 18.21 -4.86
C GLY A 283 -7.03 19.65 -4.87
N THR A 284 -7.96 20.59 -4.85
CA THR A 284 -7.65 22.01 -4.61
C THR A 284 -7.81 22.32 -3.13
N CYS A 285 -7.20 23.41 -2.65
CA CYS A 285 -7.33 23.85 -1.26
C CYS A 285 -8.80 23.95 -0.84
N GLU A 286 -9.66 24.58 -1.67
CA GLU A 286 -11.09 24.72 -1.39
C GLU A 286 -11.84 23.39 -1.35
N SER A 287 -11.44 22.39 -2.14
CA SER A 287 -12.13 21.09 -2.15
C SER A 287 -12.08 20.39 -0.78
N CYS A 288 -11.07 20.69 0.03
CA CYS A 288 -10.91 20.18 1.39
C CYS A 288 -11.18 21.25 2.46
N HIS A 289 -10.65 22.46 2.32
CA HIS A 289 -10.81 23.59 3.25
C HIS A 289 -12.13 24.33 3.01
N ASN A 290 -13.24 23.60 3.12
CA ASN A 290 -14.60 24.07 2.88
C ASN A 290 -15.41 24.29 4.19
N GLY A 291 -14.79 24.12 5.36
CA GLY A 291 -15.44 24.24 6.67
C GLY A 291 -16.15 22.97 7.14
N THR A 292 -16.24 21.93 6.30
CA THR A 292 -16.79 20.60 6.66
C THR A 292 -15.68 19.55 6.73
N THR A 293 -14.89 19.41 5.68
CA THR A 293 -13.79 18.41 5.61
C THR A 293 -12.56 18.88 6.39
N ALA A 294 -12.14 20.11 6.13
CA ALA A 294 -11.10 20.81 6.87
C ALA A 294 -11.51 22.27 7.10
N MET A 295 -10.81 22.95 8.00
CA MET A 295 -11.07 24.35 8.31
C MET A 295 -10.92 25.22 7.05
N GLY A 296 -11.97 25.93 6.67
CA GLY A 296 -11.95 26.88 5.56
C GLY A 296 -11.37 28.24 5.93
N LYS A 297 -11.53 29.22 5.03
CA LYS A 297 -11.16 30.62 5.29
C LYS A 297 -11.91 31.12 6.54
N PRO A 298 -11.20 31.56 7.61
CA PRO A 298 -11.87 32.07 8.81
C PRO A 298 -12.61 33.38 8.50
N GLY A 299 -13.57 33.75 9.35
CA GLY A 299 -14.40 34.95 9.11
C GLY A 299 -13.62 36.28 9.08
N ASN A 300 -12.41 36.31 9.62
CA ASN A 300 -11.48 37.45 9.57
C ASN A 300 -10.46 37.35 8.42
N HIS A 301 -10.61 36.40 7.49
CA HIS A 301 -9.76 36.28 6.32
C HIS A 301 -9.99 37.47 5.38
N ILE A 302 -8.91 37.96 4.75
CA ILE A 302 -9.00 39.03 3.74
C ILE A 302 -9.86 38.56 2.55
N PRO A 303 -10.69 39.41 1.93
CA PRO A 303 -11.41 39.02 0.71
C PRO A 303 -10.41 38.64 -0.39
N SER A 304 -10.46 37.38 -0.85
CA SER A 304 -9.55 36.85 -1.87
C SER A 304 -10.22 35.78 -2.73
N ASN A 305 -9.63 35.49 -3.91
CA ASN A 305 -10.01 34.36 -4.75
C ASN A 305 -9.71 33.00 -4.05
N ASN A 306 -10.10 31.88 -4.66
CA ASN A 306 -9.86 30.54 -4.09
C ASN A 306 -8.56 29.86 -4.57
N VAL A 307 -7.62 30.63 -5.10
CA VAL A 307 -6.26 30.18 -5.43
C VAL A 307 -5.38 30.47 -4.22
N CYS A 308 -5.37 29.55 -3.24
CA CYS A 308 -4.70 29.78 -1.97
C CYS A 308 -3.17 29.92 -2.10
N ASP A 309 -2.58 29.29 -3.12
CA ASP A 309 -1.13 29.31 -3.38
C ASP A 309 -0.62 30.69 -3.84
N ASP A 310 -1.55 31.62 -4.18
CA ASP A 310 -1.22 33.04 -4.40
C ASP A 310 -0.71 33.71 -3.11
N CYS A 311 -1.10 33.18 -1.95
CA CYS A 311 -0.80 33.75 -0.64
C CYS A 311 -0.06 32.79 0.31
N HIS A 312 -0.34 31.49 0.22
CA HIS A 312 0.08 30.50 1.19
C HIS A 312 0.93 29.41 0.54
N THR A 313 1.76 28.75 1.34
CA THR A 313 2.41 27.51 0.93
C THR A 313 2.03 26.39 1.90
N THR A 314 1.95 25.16 1.41
CA THR A 314 1.60 24.01 2.26
C THR A 314 2.65 23.70 3.33
N THR A 315 3.90 24.15 3.13
CA THR A 315 5.02 24.00 4.08
C THR A 315 5.16 25.15 5.06
N ALA A 316 4.71 26.35 4.68
CA ALA A 316 4.73 27.56 5.50
C ALA A 316 3.45 28.36 5.23
N TRP A 317 2.38 27.97 5.91
CA TRP A 317 1.06 28.58 5.71
C TRP A 317 1.01 30.02 6.25
N THR A 318 1.80 30.32 7.29
CA THR A 318 1.93 31.65 7.88
C THR A 318 3.41 32.02 8.04
N PRO A 319 3.80 33.29 7.78
CA PRO A 319 2.98 34.39 7.26
C PRO A 319 2.60 34.20 5.79
N ALA A 320 1.44 34.74 5.38
CA ALA A 320 1.07 34.79 3.98
C ALA A 320 1.95 35.80 3.23
N VAL A 321 2.35 35.48 2.01
CA VAL A 321 3.07 36.39 1.11
C VAL A 321 2.08 36.89 0.07
N PHE A 322 1.81 38.19 0.03
CA PHE A 322 0.77 38.76 -0.83
C PHE A 322 1.37 39.35 -2.10
N ASP A 323 0.96 38.83 -3.26
CA ASP A 323 1.19 39.48 -4.56
C ASP A 323 0.03 40.46 -4.86
N HIS A 324 0.38 41.69 -5.27
CA HIS A 324 -0.61 42.69 -5.68
C HIS A 324 -1.10 42.46 -7.13
N ALA A 325 -0.52 41.51 -7.86
CA ALA A 325 -0.99 41.10 -9.18
C ALA A 325 -2.42 40.55 -9.10
N GLY A 326 -3.34 41.17 -9.84
CA GLY A 326 -4.74 40.70 -9.92
C GLY A 326 -5.67 41.19 -8.80
N VAL A 327 -5.24 42.15 -7.98
CA VAL A 327 -6.14 42.83 -7.03
C VAL A 327 -7.24 43.58 -7.80
N THR A 328 -8.50 43.25 -7.51
CA THR A 328 -9.68 43.88 -8.13
C THR A 328 -10.37 44.91 -7.23
N GLY A 329 -9.98 44.98 -5.96
CA GLY A 329 -10.45 45.98 -4.99
C GLY A 329 -9.67 47.29 -5.07
N THR A 330 -10.16 48.34 -4.40
CA THR A 330 -9.42 49.60 -4.29
C THR A 330 -8.35 49.50 -3.21
N CYS A 331 -7.24 50.22 -3.35
CA CYS A 331 -6.14 50.18 -2.36
C CYS A 331 -6.64 50.48 -0.94
N ILE A 332 -7.52 51.46 -0.79
CA ILE A 332 -8.07 51.89 0.49
C ILE A 332 -8.98 50.85 1.15
N SER A 333 -9.56 49.90 0.40
CA SER A 333 -10.39 48.86 1.02
C SER A 333 -9.56 47.92 1.91
N CYS A 334 -8.27 47.78 1.61
CA CYS A 334 -7.32 46.97 2.39
C CYS A 334 -6.38 47.85 3.23
N HIS A 335 -5.82 48.91 2.68
CA HIS A 335 -4.92 49.84 3.36
C HIS A 335 -5.69 50.89 4.18
N ASN A 336 -6.53 50.41 5.10
CA ASN A 336 -7.42 51.21 5.94
C ASN A 336 -6.90 51.42 7.37
N GLY A 337 -5.69 50.94 7.69
CA GLY A 337 -5.09 50.99 9.02
C GLY A 337 -5.56 49.90 9.99
N THR A 338 -6.51 49.05 9.59
CA THR A 338 -6.94 47.86 10.33
C THR A 338 -6.52 46.57 9.62
N THR A 339 -6.84 46.44 8.33
CA THR A 339 -6.52 45.24 7.53
C THR A 339 -5.07 45.23 7.07
N ALA A 340 -4.58 46.36 6.57
CA ALA A 340 -3.19 46.62 6.23
C ALA A 340 -2.84 48.07 6.60
N GLU A 341 -1.54 48.37 6.65
CA GLU A 341 -1.06 49.73 6.93
C GLU A 341 -1.67 50.73 5.94
N GLY A 342 -2.38 51.73 6.47
CA GLY A 342 -3.04 52.76 5.68
C GLY A 342 -2.26 54.06 5.61
N LYS A 343 -2.95 55.16 5.23
CA LYS A 343 -2.39 56.51 5.32
C LYS A 343 -2.06 56.82 6.78
N GLY A 344 -0.77 56.95 7.09
CA GLY A 344 -0.29 57.30 8.42
C GLY A 344 -0.57 58.77 8.79
N PRO A 345 -0.36 59.16 10.07
CA PRO A 345 -0.63 60.53 10.55
C PRO A 345 0.19 61.63 9.86
N THR A 346 1.33 61.26 9.27
CA THR A 346 2.22 62.18 8.54
C THR A 346 1.96 62.20 7.04
N HIS A 347 0.99 61.42 6.54
CA HIS A 347 0.60 61.41 5.15
C HIS A 347 -0.09 62.75 4.79
N ILE A 348 0.23 63.30 3.61
CA ILE A 348 -0.42 64.52 3.12
C ILE A 348 -1.90 64.28 2.81
N GLN A 349 -2.72 65.32 2.95
CA GLN A 349 -4.14 65.22 2.61
C GLN A 349 -4.32 65.00 1.09
N SER A 350 -5.00 63.92 0.72
CA SER A 350 -5.05 63.39 -0.66
C SER A 350 -6.31 62.58 -0.93
N THR A 351 -6.64 62.40 -2.21
CA THR A 351 -7.68 61.48 -2.67
C THR A 351 -7.34 60.03 -2.29
N ASN A 352 -8.30 59.11 -2.40
CA ASN A 352 -8.10 57.70 -2.08
C ASN A 352 -7.62 56.83 -3.26
N ASN A 353 -7.23 57.47 -4.37
CA ASN A 353 -6.61 56.81 -5.51
C ASN A 353 -5.10 56.78 -5.27
N CYS A 354 -4.63 55.74 -4.59
CA CYS A 354 -3.23 55.64 -4.16
C CYS A 354 -2.27 55.60 -5.36
N GLU A 355 -2.70 55.04 -6.48
CA GLU A 355 -1.98 54.91 -7.74
C GLU A 355 -1.66 56.26 -8.42
N ASP A 356 -2.31 57.35 -8.01
CA ASP A 356 -1.96 58.71 -8.48
C ASP A 356 -0.56 59.13 -7.97
N CYS A 357 -0.08 58.49 -6.91
CA CYS A 357 1.19 58.80 -6.25
C CYS A 357 2.10 57.57 -6.13
N HIS A 358 1.56 56.41 -5.76
CA HIS A 358 2.32 55.23 -5.35
C HIS A 358 2.26 54.09 -6.38
N SER A 359 3.40 53.40 -6.55
CA SER A 359 3.47 52.15 -7.32
C SER A 359 3.31 50.93 -6.41
N THR A 360 2.66 49.89 -6.93
CA THR A 360 2.51 48.58 -6.25
C THR A 360 3.80 47.77 -6.19
N VAL A 361 4.83 48.14 -6.96
CA VAL A 361 6.10 47.41 -7.05
C VAL A 361 7.16 48.00 -6.11
N ALA A 362 7.11 49.31 -5.87
CA ALA A 362 8.05 50.00 -4.99
C ALA A 362 7.34 51.12 -4.24
N TRP A 363 6.88 50.81 -3.04
CA TRP A 363 6.24 51.78 -2.16
C TRP A 363 7.30 52.68 -1.52
N SER A 364 7.40 53.92 -1.99
CA SER A 364 8.38 54.91 -1.54
C SER A 364 7.72 56.29 -1.40
N PRO A 365 8.21 57.18 -0.51
CA PRO A 365 7.72 58.55 -0.45
C PRO A 365 7.84 59.26 -1.80
N VAL A 366 6.73 59.86 -2.24
CA VAL A 366 6.71 60.66 -3.46
C VAL A 366 7.32 62.03 -3.22
N THR A 367 8.05 62.55 -4.21
CA THR A 367 8.67 63.89 -4.15
C THR A 367 7.90 64.94 -4.95
N GLN A 368 6.93 64.51 -5.77
CA GLN A 368 6.05 65.37 -6.56
C GLN A 368 4.64 64.79 -6.52
N VAL A 369 3.65 65.68 -6.63
CA VAL A 369 2.23 65.33 -6.61
C VAL A 369 1.51 66.04 -7.73
N ASN A 370 0.44 65.42 -8.24
CA ASN A 370 -0.56 66.14 -9.01
C ASN A 370 -1.45 66.93 -8.05
N HIS A 371 -1.65 68.23 -8.30
CA HIS A 371 -2.50 69.08 -7.46
C HIS A 371 -3.97 68.64 -7.48
N ASP A 372 -4.42 67.94 -8.52
CA ASP A 372 -5.77 67.38 -8.60
C ASP A 372 -5.97 66.16 -7.67
N ALA A 373 -4.88 65.53 -7.22
CA ALA A 373 -4.89 64.34 -6.36
C ALA A 373 -4.68 64.68 -4.86
N VAL A 374 -4.41 65.95 -4.54
CA VAL A 374 -4.23 66.43 -3.16
C VAL A 374 -5.41 67.30 -2.72
N THR A 375 -5.62 67.40 -1.41
CA THR A 375 -6.71 68.18 -0.83
C THR A 375 -6.18 69.10 0.27
N GLY A 376 -6.89 70.18 0.56
CA GLY A 376 -6.47 71.21 1.52
C GLY A 376 -6.16 72.53 0.85
N SER A 377 -5.73 73.52 1.64
CA SER A 377 -5.37 74.84 1.12
C SER A 377 -3.90 74.91 0.75
N CYS A 378 -3.52 75.75 -0.22
CA CYS A 378 -2.14 75.85 -0.67
C CYS A 378 -1.19 76.13 0.50
N SER A 379 -1.56 77.05 1.40
CA SER A 379 -0.73 77.41 2.54
C SER A 379 -0.58 76.29 3.58
N SER A 380 -1.50 75.33 3.63
CA SER A 380 -1.42 74.21 4.57
C SER A 380 -0.28 73.25 4.21
N CYS A 381 0.04 73.12 2.91
CA CYS A 381 1.14 72.29 2.42
C CYS A 381 2.40 73.13 2.09
N HIS A 382 2.26 74.26 1.41
CA HIS A 382 3.35 75.16 1.04
C HIS A 382 3.77 76.08 2.21
N ASN A 383 4.21 75.44 3.29
CA ASN A 383 4.56 76.07 4.56
C ASN A 383 6.08 76.10 4.82
N GLY A 384 6.90 75.56 3.91
CA GLY A 384 8.37 75.48 4.04
C GLY A 384 8.87 74.20 4.72
N THR A 385 7.97 73.38 5.27
CA THR A 385 8.27 72.07 5.88
C THR A 385 7.72 70.93 5.04
N THR A 386 6.43 70.96 4.70
CA THR A 386 5.77 69.89 3.92
C THR A 386 6.06 70.04 2.42
N ALA A 387 5.95 71.25 1.90
CA ALA A 387 6.32 71.62 0.55
C ALA A 387 6.96 73.02 0.55
N THR A 388 7.55 73.40 -0.59
CA THR A 388 8.19 74.69 -0.78
C THR A 388 7.25 75.83 -0.40
N GLY A 389 7.62 76.64 0.60
CA GLY A 389 6.83 77.78 1.04
C GLY A 389 7.07 79.05 0.22
N LYS A 390 6.46 80.15 0.66
CA LYS A 390 6.68 81.49 0.07
C LYS A 390 8.18 81.86 0.16
N PRO A 391 8.81 82.31 -0.94
CA PRO A 391 10.20 82.77 -0.90
C PRO A 391 10.32 84.06 -0.07
N SER A 392 11.53 84.37 0.39
CA SER A 392 11.78 85.51 1.29
C SER A 392 11.44 86.89 0.68
N ASN A 393 11.43 86.99 -0.65
CA ASN A 393 11.07 88.20 -1.40
C ASN A 393 9.60 88.22 -1.85
N HIS A 394 8.75 87.33 -1.34
CA HIS A 394 7.33 87.29 -1.68
C HIS A 394 6.57 88.51 -1.13
N PHE A 395 5.50 88.92 -1.83
CA PHE A 395 4.56 89.94 -1.37
C PHE A 395 3.92 89.55 -0.02
N VAL A 396 3.92 90.45 0.97
CA VAL A 396 3.39 90.12 2.31
C VAL A 396 1.87 90.07 2.25
N THR A 397 1.31 88.86 2.29
CA THR A 397 -0.13 88.63 2.18
C THR A 397 -0.59 87.44 3.04
N SER A 398 -1.81 87.56 3.59
CA SER A 398 -2.54 86.49 4.28
C SER A 398 -3.54 85.77 3.38
N LEU A 399 -3.68 86.17 2.11
CA LEU A 399 -4.51 85.48 1.13
C LEU A 399 -3.96 84.08 0.84
N GLN A 400 -4.85 83.17 0.45
CA GLN A 400 -4.44 81.87 -0.07
C GLN A 400 -3.75 82.04 -1.42
N CYS A 401 -2.89 81.08 -1.76
CA CYS A 401 -2.07 81.22 -2.96
C CYS A 401 -2.90 81.19 -4.24
N ASP A 402 -4.01 80.45 -4.25
CA ASP A 402 -4.95 80.31 -5.38
C ASP A 402 -5.78 81.58 -5.66
N GLU A 403 -5.76 82.57 -4.76
CA GLU A 403 -6.31 83.92 -5.03
C GLU A 403 -5.44 84.71 -6.02
N CYS A 404 -4.16 84.35 -6.15
CA CYS A 404 -3.17 85.05 -6.96
C CYS A 404 -2.49 84.15 -8.01
N HIS A 405 -2.35 82.85 -7.73
CA HIS A 405 -1.59 81.90 -8.54
C HIS A 405 -2.50 80.80 -9.07
N SER A 406 -2.14 80.22 -10.21
CA SER A 406 -2.71 78.96 -10.67
C SER A 406 -1.65 77.86 -10.66
N THR A 407 -2.08 76.61 -10.50
CA THR A 407 -1.17 75.44 -10.53
C THR A 407 -0.49 75.26 -11.89
N ASN A 408 -1.10 75.75 -12.97
CA ASN A 408 -0.56 75.65 -14.34
C ASN A 408 0.35 76.83 -14.73
N THR A 409 0.18 77.99 -14.09
CA THR A 409 0.94 79.22 -14.38
C THR A 409 1.45 79.88 -13.10
N TRP A 410 2.11 79.10 -12.24
CA TRP A 410 2.44 79.53 -10.87
C TRP A 410 3.22 80.85 -10.76
N VAL A 411 4.13 81.10 -11.70
CA VAL A 411 4.96 82.33 -11.70
C VAL A 411 4.14 83.59 -12.05
N GLN A 412 3.02 83.42 -12.76
CA GLN A 412 2.14 84.53 -13.12
C GLN A 412 1.18 84.82 -11.97
N VAL A 413 1.09 86.10 -11.59
CA VAL A 413 0.12 86.60 -10.62
C VAL A 413 -1.11 87.10 -11.36
N ASN A 414 -2.26 86.54 -11.04
CA ASN A 414 -3.57 86.95 -11.51
C ASN A 414 -4.41 87.33 -10.28
N PHE A 415 -4.53 88.62 -10.00
CA PHE A 415 -5.29 89.12 -8.85
C PHE A 415 -6.16 90.29 -9.28
N THR A 416 -7.39 90.35 -8.77
CA THR A 416 -8.33 91.44 -9.02
C THR A 416 -8.81 92.04 -7.71
N HIS A 417 -8.68 93.35 -7.55
CA HIS A 417 -9.21 94.05 -6.38
C HIS A 417 -10.74 94.00 -6.35
N SER A 418 -11.31 93.37 -5.33
CA SER A 418 -12.77 93.27 -5.11
C SER A 418 -13.28 94.20 -4.00
N SER A 419 -12.37 94.90 -3.30
CA SER A 419 -12.72 95.84 -2.23
C SER A 419 -13.33 97.13 -2.78
N GLY A 420 -14.40 97.61 -2.17
CA GLY A 420 -15.00 98.92 -2.49
C GLY A 420 -14.11 100.13 -2.16
N ASN A 421 -13.01 99.93 -1.44
CA ASN A 421 -11.99 100.95 -1.18
C ASN A 421 -10.95 101.04 -2.30
N TYR A 422 -10.99 100.14 -3.29
CA TYR A 422 -10.18 100.29 -4.49
C TYR A 422 -10.80 101.42 -5.34
N PRO A 423 -10.08 102.51 -5.64
CA PRO A 423 -10.67 103.71 -6.27
C PRO A 423 -11.15 103.53 -7.73
N GLY A 424 -11.27 102.31 -8.23
CA GLY A 424 -11.74 102.01 -9.58
C GLY A 424 -10.63 101.98 -10.64
N ASP A 425 -11.05 102.07 -11.91
CA ASP A 425 -10.23 101.81 -13.11
C ASP A 425 -9.08 102.82 -13.28
N HIS A 426 -7.88 102.39 -12.89
CA HIS A 426 -6.63 103.03 -13.29
C HIS A 426 -6.28 102.48 -14.69
N ARG A 427 -6.57 103.25 -15.74
CA ARG A 427 -6.39 102.90 -17.18
C ARG A 427 -4.97 102.44 -17.61
N GLY A 428 -4.02 102.35 -16.69
CA GLY A 428 -2.62 101.98 -16.94
C GLY A 428 -2.22 100.56 -16.54
N ASP A 429 -3.11 99.78 -15.91
CA ASP A 429 -2.75 98.50 -15.25
C ASP A 429 -1.52 98.68 -14.34
N PRO A 430 -1.62 99.57 -13.33
CA PRO A 430 -0.49 99.95 -12.50
C PRO A 430 0.10 98.70 -11.83
N ALA A 431 1.43 98.57 -11.86
CA ALA A 431 2.08 97.45 -11.19
C ALA A 431 1.78 97.50 -9.68
N CYS A 432 1.69 96.34 -9.01
CA CYS A 432 1.33 96.29 -7.58
C CYS A 432 2.22 97.20 -6.72
N ALA A 433 3.50 97.36 -7.08
CA ALA A 433 4.46 98.20 -6.37
C ALA A 433 4.18 99.72 -6.45
N GLU A 434 3.39 100.18 -7.42
CA GLU A 434 2.98 101.58 -7.53
C GLU A 434 2.04 102.00 -6.40
N CYS A 435 1.21 101.07 -5.93
CA CYS A 435 0.37 101.27 -4.75
C CYS A 435 1.05 100.69 -3.49
N HIS A 436 1.43 99.42 -3.52
CA HIS A 436 1.94 98.67 -2.37
C HIS A 436 3.45 98.87 -2.15
N THR A 437 3.86 100.11 -1.91
CA THR A 437 5.27 100.53 -1.75
C THR A 437 6.02 99.90 -0.57
N ASN A 438 5.29 99.34 0.40
CA ASN A 438 5.83 98.65 1.57
C ASN A 438 5.88 97.12 1.41
N ASN A 439 5.68 96.60 0.19
CA ASN A 439 5.60 95.16 -0.12
C ASN A 439 4.55 94.40 0.73
N SER A 440 3.42 95.03 1.04
CA SER A 440 2.34 94.45 1.85
C SER A 440 0.98 94.63 1.20
N GLN A 441 0.12 93.61 1.34
CA GLN A 441 -1.29 93.67 0.94
C GLN A 441 -2.03 94.83 1.61
N ASN A 442 -1.56 95.22 2.81
CA ASN A 442 -2.11 96.35 3.54
C ASN A 442 -1.44 97.62 3.04
N LEU A 443 -2.20 98.38 2.25
CA LEU A 443 -1.81 99.71 1.83
C LEU A 443 -2.00 100.71 2.97
N ALA A 444 -0.94 101.44 3.32
CA ALA A 444 -1.06 102.64 4.11
C ALA A 444 -1.33 103.81 3.16
N TRP A 445 -2.45 104.50 3.35
CA TRP A 445 -2.76 105.67 2.54
C TRP A 445 -1.79 106.82 2.87
N PRO A 446 -1.12 107.39 1.87
CA PRO A 446 -0.21 108.52 2.08
C PRO A 446 -0.88 109.70 2.80
N TYR A 447 -2.15 109.95 2.51
CA TYR A 447 -2.95 111.03 3.10
C TYR A 447 -4.21 110.48 3.77
N ALA A 448 -4.05 109.90 4.96
CA ALA A 448 -5.11 109.16 5.65
C ALA A 448 -6.39 109.96 5.94
N ALA A 449 -6.33 111.28 5.99
CA ALA A 449 -7.50 112.15 6.21
C ALA A 449 -8.49 112.19 5.03
N TYR A 450 -8.06 111.76 3.84
CA TYR A 450 -8.86 111.81 2.61
C TYR A 450 -9.29 110.42 2.12
N GLN A 451 -9.12 109.38 2.93
CA GLN A 451 -9.61 108.03 2.61
C GLN A 451 -11.15 108.01 2.58
N PRO A 452 -11.80 107.24 1.67
CA PRO A 452 -11.23 106.37 0.63
C PRO A 452 -11.11 107.06 -0.75
N ASP A 453 -11.16 108.39 -0.81
CA ASP A 453 -11.24 109.15 -2.06
C ASP A 453 -9.87 109.25 -2.77
N CYS A 454 -9.86 109.70 -4.03
CA CYS A 454 -8.65 109.86 -4.86
C CYS A 454 -7.54 110.66 -4.15
N ALA A 455 -7.91 111.71 -3.41
CA ALA A 455 -6.98 112.53 -2.63
C ALA A 455 -6.27 111.76 -1.51
N GLY A 456 -6.78 110.59 -1.08
CA GLY A 456 -6.10 109.72 -0.14
C GLY A 456 -4.70 109.29 -0.61
N CYS A 457 -4.49 109.22 -1.93
CA CYS A 457 -3.20 108.93 -2.55
C CYS A 457 -2.62 110.16 -3.27
N HIS A 458 -3.47 110.96 -3.92
CA HIS A 458 -3.04 112.03 -4.83
C HIS A 458 -3.06 113.45 -4.24
N ALA A 459 -3.30 113.63 -2.93
CA ALA A 459 -3.31 114.98 -2.36
C ALA A 459 -1.98 115.72 -2.51
N GLY A 460 -0.85 115.02 -2.64
CA GLY A 460 0.46 115.60 -2.95
C GLY A 460 0.55 116.17 -4.36
N ASP A 461 -0.24 115.65 -5.28
CA ASP A 461 -0.31 116.10 -6.68
C ASP A 461 -1.24 117.32 -6.84
N TYR A 462 -2.04 117.64 -5.82
CA TYR A 462 -3.01 118.74 -5.87
C TYR A 462 -2.33 120.11 -5.89
N ARG A 463 -2.51 120.82 -7.00
CA ARG A 463 -2.03 122.21 -7.15
C ARG A 463 -3.17 123.19 -6.91
N GLN A 464 -3.21 123.78 -5.71
CA GLN A 464 -4.30 124.68 -5.29
C GLN A 464 -4.53 125.85 -6.24
N ASN A 465 -3.45 126.44 -6.77
CA ASN A 465 -3.51 127.58 -7.69
C ASN A 465 -4.13 127.27 -9.06
N LYS A 466 -4.42 125.99 -9.36
CA LYS A 466 -5.10 125.56 -10.58
C LYS A 466 -6.62 125.39 -10.39
N HIS A 467 -7.14 125.59 -9.18
CA HIS A 467 -8.51 125.27 -8.82
C HIS A 467 -9.21 126.49 -8.16
N GLU A 468 -9.55 127.49 -8.97
CA GLU A 468 -10.22 128.72 -8.50
C GLU A 468 -11.73 128.53 -8.27
N LYS A 469 -12.29 129.28 -7.30
CA LYS A 469 -13.72 129.33 -7.01
C LYS A 469 -14.38 130.47 -7.78
N GLU A 470 -15.60 130.24 -8.28
CA GLU A 470 -16.44 131.35 -8.77
C GLU A 470 -16.73 132.32 -7.61
N GLY A 471 -16.25 133.57 -7.72
CA GLY A 471 -16.34 134.58 -6.66
C GLY A 471 -15.03 134.90 -5.93
N GLY A 472 -13.92 134.26 -6.31
CA GLY A 472 -12.58 134.52 -5.78
C GLY A 472 -12.13 133.54 -4.69
N GLY A 473 -10.83 133.24 -4.68
CA GLY A 473 -10.22 132.20 -3.83
C GLY A 473 -10.02 130.86 -4.56
N PHE A 474 -9.43 129.88 -3.87
CA PHE A 474 -9.10 128.57 -4.43
C PHE A 474 -9.74 127.44 -3.61
N TYR A 475 -10.17 126.36 -4.27
CA TYR A 475 -10.59 125.13 -3.61
C TYR A 475 -9.44 124.51 -2.82
N THR A 476 -9.75 123.89 -1.70
CA THR A 476 -8.82 123.03 -0.96
C THR A 476 -8.95 121.59 -1.43
N VAL A 477 -7.91 120.79 -1.25
CA VAL A 477 -7.94 119.34 -1.55
C VAL A 477 -9.06 118.61 -0.79
N SER A 478 -9.45 119.09 0.39
CA SER A 478 -10.56 118.53 1.18
C SER A 478 -11.93 118.76 0.52
N GLU A 479 -12.08 119.87 -0.21
CA GLU A 479 -13.30 120.22 -0.95
C GLU A 479 -13.39 119.46 -2.30
N LEU A 480 -12.24 119.05 -2.86
CA LEU A 480 -12.13 118.32 -4.13
C LEU A 480 -11.50 116.92 -3.95
N ARG A 481 -11.83 116.26 -2.83
CA ARG A 481 -11.18 115.01 -2.40
C ARG A 481 -11.38 113.83 -3.36
N ASP A 482 -12.52 113.80 -4.06
CA ASP A 482 -12.84 112.75 -5.03
C ASP A 482 -12.18 112.99 -6.39
N CYS A 483 -11.65 114.20 -6.64
CA CYS A 483 -11.07 114.62 -7.92
C CYS A 483 -11.98 114.34 -9.14
N THR A 484 -13.28 114.09 -8.93
CA THR A 484 -14.28 113.82 -9.96
C THR A 484 -15.20 115.03 -10.23
N GLY A 485 -15.14 116.05 -9.37
CA GLY A 485 -16.15 117.09 -9.29
C GLY A 485 -15.76 118.55 -9.57
N SER A 486 -14.54 118.90 -9.99
CA SER A 486 -14.22 120.32 -10.32
C SER A 486 -14.76 120.72 -11.70
N CYS A 487 -16.07 120.90 -11.79
CA CYS A 487 -16.70 121.61 -12.89
C CYS A 487 -16.51 123.14 -12.70
N HIS A 488 -16.21 123.82 -13.81
CA HIS A 488 -16.32 125.28 -14.08
C HIS A 488 -15.05 126.16 -13.98
N SER A 489 -14.24 126.15 -15.06
CA SER A 489 -14.22 127.24 -16.04
C SER A 489 -13.70 126.74 -17.40
N ARG A 490 -14.25 127.27 -18.50
CA ARG A 490 -13.99 126.83 -19.88
C ARG A 490 -12.53 127.08 -20.29
N ALA A 491 -11.65 126.09 -20.13
CA ALA A 491 -10.62 125.66 -21.10
C ALA A 491 -9.57 124.75 -20.42
N GLY A 492 -9.49 123.48 -20.84
CA GLY A 492 -8.22 122.76 -20.93
C GLY A 492 -7.57 122.18 -19.66
N HIS A 493 -8.31 121.65 -18.68
CA HIS A 493 -7.67 121.00 -17.51
C HIS A 493 -8.14 119.58 -17.20
N HIS A 494 -7.16 118.81 -16.71
CA HIS A 494 -7.01 117.36 -16.73
C HIS A 494 -8.04 116.58 -15.89
N ARG A 495 -8.46 115.42 -16.39
CA ARG A 495 -9.13 114.37 -15.62
C ARG A 495 -8.08 113.61 -14.80
N VAL A 496 -8.51 112.97 -13.70
CA VAL A 496 -7.69 111.95 -12.99
C VAL A 496 -7.21 110.84 -13.92
N THR A 497 -7.82 110.69 -15.10
CA THR A 497 -7.47 109.72 -16.15
C THR A 497 -6.49 110.24 -17.20
N ASP A 498 -6.04 111.50 -17.12
CA ASP A 498 -5.11 112.09 -18.10
C ASP A 498 -3.64 111.86 -17.70
N ARG A 499 -2.80 111.50 -18.67
CA ARG A 499 -1.40 111.03 -18.45
C ARG A 499 -0.37 112.15 -18.18
N SER A 500 -0.75 113.41 -18.39
CA SER A 500 0.12 114.58 -18.24
C SER A 500 -0.59 115.60 -17.36
N TRP A 501 0.11 116.15 -16.37
CA TRP A 501 -0.43 117.19 -15.47
C TRP A 501 0.16 118.58 -15.76
N ASP A 502 0.99 118.69 -16.79
CA ASP A 502 1.83 119.86 -17.09
C ASP A 502 1.76 120.25 -18.58
N ASP A 503 0.55 120.53 -19.07
CA ASP A 503 0.33 121.40 -20.24
C ASP A 503 -0.53 122.61 -19.82
#